data_AF-A0A3B3HCI1-F1
#
_entry.id   AF-A0A3B3HCI1-F1
#
_cell.length_a   1.000
_cell.length_b   1.000
_cell.length_c   1.000
_cell.angle_alpha   90.00
_cell.angle_beta   90.00
_cell.angle_gamma   90.00
#
_symmetry.space_group_name_H-M   'P 1'
#
loop_
_entity.id
_entity.type
_entity.pdbx_description
1 polymer ?
#
loop_
_entity_poly.entity_id
_entity_poly.type
_entity_poly.pdbx_seq_one_letter_code
_entity_poly.pdbx_strand_id
1 'polypeptide(L)'
;MSQPTSGALYSDDDFVIMTTAEKEKYKCLLPSLAFGEEDDGKNYSGPSPYELLEPLFKRSSCSYRIESYWTYEVCHGKHIRQYHEEKETGQKMSVQEYYLGKMIQRSNSAETVEEMEDDKAARKKEVSTKNIEGQLTPYYSMEMGNGTPCSLKQNEPRSTSILYVCHPEAKHEILSVAEVTTCEYEVVVLTPLLCAHPKYRFKSSPVNAIFCQALAGSPLRPQRLVQLDKEQEEQLKPPFGTASRGDEAAPVGEEAFTSTHKPIMVGGQAQVAVGTTHISRLTDDQLIKDFLSGSYCLQGGVGWWKYEFCYGKHVHQYHDDKEQGKNIVVVGNWNAEEHIDWAKKNVARSFQLRDDGVQKVKSVSHFYGHGDECDLTGKPRQVIVKLKCKESESPHAVTVYMMEPQTCQYILGVESPVICRILDTADEHGLLSVSG
;
A
#
# COMPACT_ATOMS: atom_id res chain seq x y z
N MET A 1 -29.01 18.18 -24.64
CA MET A 1 -27.64 17.82 -25.06
C MET A 1 -26.71 18.21 -23.94
N SER A 2 -26.34 17.26 -23.09
CA SER A 2 -25.39 17.46 -21.99
C SER A 2 -24.01 16.99 -22.45
N GLN A 3 -23.05 17.92 -22.54
CA GLN A 3 -21.65 17.59 -22.83
C GLN A 3 -21.05 16.79 -21.67
N PRO A 4 -20.27 15.73 -21.94
CA PRO A 4 -19.57 15.01 -20.89
C PRO A 4 -18.37 15.81 -20.37
N THR A 5 -18.28 15.92 -19.05
CA THR A 5 -17.13 16.44 -18.30
C THR A 5 -15.97 15.43 -18.33
N SER A 6 -15.19 15.46 -19.42
CA SER A 6 -13.77 15.08 -19.50
C SER A 6 -13.29 15.34 -20.94
N GLY A 7 -12.16 16.04 -21.10
CA GLY A 7 -11.67 16.68 -22.33
C GLY A 7 -11.31 15.82 -23.55
N ALA A 8 -11.98 14.70 -23.82
CA ALA A 8 -11.85 13.98 -25.08
C ALA A 8 -12.90 14.48 -26.10
N LEU A 9 -12.46 14.93 -27.27
CA LEU A 9 -13.37 15.23 -28.39
C LEU A 9 -13.74 13.90 -29.07
N TYR A 10 -15.04 13.70 -29.32
CA TYR A 10 -15.55 12.55 -30.05
C TYR A 10 -15.99 13.02 -31.44
N SER A 11 -15.52 12.33 -32.48
CA SER A 11 -16.00 12.52 -33.84
C SER A 11 -17.03 11.44 -34.15
N ASP A 12 -18.17 11.82 -34.74
CA ASP A 12 -19.22 10.87 -35.14
C ASP A 12 -18.76 9.87 -36.22
N ASP A 13 -17.67 10.22 -36.92
CA ASP A 13 -17.01 9.45 -37.96
C ASP A 13 -15.94 8.49 -37.41
N ASP A 14 -15.41 8.73 -36.20
CA ASP A 14 -14.42 7.86 -35.56
C ASP A 14 -15.10 6.80 -34.69
N PHE A 15 -15.60 5.76 -35.35
CA PHE A 15 -16.28 4.66 -34.68
C PHE A 15 -15.84 3.29 -35.17
N VAL A 16 -16.01 2.30 -34.30
CA VAL A 16 -15.83 0.89 -34.61
C VAL A 16 -17.14 0.16 -34.34
N ILE A 17 -17.53 -0.72 -35.25
CA ILE A 17 -18.64 -1.65 -35.01
C ILE A 17 -18.08 -2.89 -34.31
N MET A 18 -18.35 -3.01 -33.02
CA MET A 18 -17.97 -4.19 -32.24
C MET A 18 -19.07 -5.24 -32.35
N THR A 19 -18.67 -6.51 -32.51
CA THR A 19 -19.60 -7.64 -32.53
C THR A 19 -19.24 -8.62 -31.42
N THR A 20 -20.22 -8.98 -30.59
CA THR A 20 -20.02 -9.94 -29.49
C THR A 20 -19.97 -11.37 -30.02
N ALA A 21 -19.57 -12.33 -29.17
CA ALA A 21 -19.58 -13.76 -29.52
C ALA A 21 -21.01 -14.26 -29.85
N GLU A 22 -22.00 -13.62 -29.23
CA GLU A 22 -23.44 -13.85 -29.40
C GLU A 22 -24.01 -13.11 -30.64
N LYS A 23 -23.13 -12.53 -31.48
CA LYS A 23 -23.46 -11.81 -32.73
C LYS A 23 -24.26 -10.51 -32.54
N GLU A 24 -24.21 -9.92 -31.36
CA GLU A 24 -24.77 -8.60 -31.07
C GLU A 24 -23.82 -7.51 -31.56
N LYS A 25 -24.34 -6.42 -32.14
CA LYS A 25 -23.57 -5.35 -32.77
C LYS A 25 -23.74 -4.01 -32.06
N TYR A 26 -22.63 -3.32 -31.83
CA TYR A 26 -22.59 -2.02 -31.16
C TYR A 26 -21.70 -1.04 -31.95
N LYS A 27 -22.17 0.19 -32.15
CA LYS A 27 -21.36 1.31 -32.67
C LYS A 27 -20.64 1.97 -31.51
N CYS A 28 -19.33 1.80 -31.42
CA CYS A 28 -18.49 2.35 -30.36
C CYS A 28 -17.68 3.54 -30.87
N LEU A 29 -17.89 4.72 -30.29
CA LEU A 29 -17.17 5.94 -30.61
C LEU A 29 -15.80 5.92 -29.93
N LEU A 30 -14.75 6.08 -30.73
CA LEU A 30 -13.39 6.18 -30.23
C LEU A 30 -13.09 7.64 -29.85
N PRO A 31 -12.51 7.88 -28.66
CA PRO A 31 -12.07 9.21 -28.30
C PRO A 31 -10.89 9.63 -29.19
N SER A 32 -10.89 10.87 -29.67
CA SER A 32 -9.65 11.44 -30.21
C SER A 32 -8.63 11.49 -29.07
N LEU A 33 -7.45 10.91 -29.30
CA LEU A 33 -6.36 10.95 -28.33
C LEU A 33 -5.85 12.39 -28.28
N ALA A 34 -6.48 13.22 -27.44
CA ALA A 34 -5.79 14.38 -26.91
C ALA A 34 -4.62 13.80 -26.12
N PHE A 35 -3.40 13.91 -26.68
CA PHE A 35 -2.18 13.72 -25.91
C PHE A 35 -2.34 14.60 -24.67
N GLY A 36 -2.58 13.96 -23.52
CA GLY A 36 -2.90 14.65 -22.29
C GLY A 36 -1.85 15.73 -22.07
N GLU A 37 -2.30 16.98 -22.02
CA GLU A 37 -1.50 18.20 -21.86
C GLU A 37 0.02 17.99 -22.06
N GLU A 38 0.46 17.98 -23.32
CA GLU A 38 1.88 18.13 -23.66
C GLU A 38 2.38 19.56 -23.34
N ASP A 39 2.24 20.04 -22.11
CA ASP A 39 2.77 21.37 -21.78
C ASP A 39 3.13 21.70 -20.33
N ASP A 40 2.93 20.83 -19.34
CA ASP A 40 3.28 21.24 -17.96
C ASP A 40 4.81 21.29 -17.69
N GLY A 41 5.63 20.80 -18.64
CA GLY A 41 7.08 20.67 -18.49
C GLY A 41 7.93 21.60 -19.36
N LYS A 42 7.35 22.32 -20.34
CA LYS A 42 8.12 23.14 -21.30
C LYS A 42 8.51 24.51 -20.72
N ASN A 43 7.79 25.00 -19.71
CA ASN A 43 8.00 26.33 -19.10
C ASN A 43 8.17 26.29 -17.57
N TYR A 44 8.70 25.20 -17.00
CA TYR A 44 9.02 25.20 -15.56
C TYR A 44 10.23 26.07 -15.28
N SER A 45 10.00 27.19 -14.57
CA SER A 45 11.03 28.16 -14.13
C SER A 45 11.34 28.06 -12.64
N GLY A 46 10.89 26.99 -11.97
CA GLY A 46 11.12 26.77 -10.54
C GLY A 46 12.48 26.14 -10.24
N PRO A 47 12.73 25.77 -8.96
CA PRO A 47 13.99 25.18 -8.52
C PRO A 47 14.28 23.83 -9.18
N SER A 48 15.58 23.53 -9.32
CA SER A 48 16.05 22.24 -9.85
C SER A 48 15.67 21.08 -8.92
N PRO A 49 15.64 19.83 -9.41
CA PRO A 49 15.42 18.65 -8.58
C PRO A 49 16.37 18.56 -7.38
N TYR A 50 17.64 18.95 -7.57
CA TYR A 50 18.62 19.01 -6.49
C TYR A 50 18.25 20.07 -5.44
N GLU A 51 17.89 21.29 -5.88
CA GLU A 51 17.47 22.38 -4.98
C GLU A 51 16.23 22.01 -4.18
N LEU A 52 15.28 21.28 -4.79
CA LEU A 52 14.09 20.76 -4.10
C LEU A 52 14.45 19.74 -3.01
N LEU A 53 15.46 18.91 -3.24
CA LEU A 53 15.92 17.90 -2.28
C LEU A 53 16.95 18.43 -1.29
N GLU A 54 17.54 19.59 -1.54
CA GLU A 54 18.56 20.22 -0.69
C GLU A 54 18.17 20.31 0.81
N PRO A 55 16.91 20.62 1.19
CA PRO A 55 16.50 20.62 2.59
C PRO A 55 16.66 19.25 3.26
N LEU A 56 16.44 18.17 2.51
CA LEU A 56 16.60 16.79 2.99
C LEU A 56 18.08 16.46 3.25
N PHE A 57 18.96 16.92 2.35
CA PHE A 57 20.40 16.69 2.45
C PHE A 57 21.04 17.51 3.58
N LYS A 58 20.69 18.79 3.71
CA LYS A 58 21.26 19.69 4.73
C LYS A 58 20.83 19.32 6.14
N ARG A 59 19.56 18.95 6.33
CA ARG A 59 19.04 18.52 7.64
C ARG A 59 19.60 17.19 8.10
N SER A 60 20.31 16.47 7.22
CA SER A 60 20.91 15.17 7.54
C SER A 60 19.88 14.17 8.06
N SER A 61 18.65 14.25 7.55
CA SER A 61 17.59 13.34 7.94
C SER A 61 17.91 11.94 7.43
N CYS A 62 17.54 10.92 8.20
CA CYS A 62 17.79 9.53 7.84
C CYS A 62 16.47 8.78 7.68
N SER A 63 16.43 7.92 6.67
CA SER A 63 15.32 7.03 6.38
C SER A 63 15.72 5.59 6.61
N TYR A 64 14.78 4.79 7.08
CA TYR A 64 15.05 3.44 7.55
C TYR A 64 14.16 2.43 6.85
N ARG A 65 14.72 1.25 6.55
CA ARG A 65 13.99 0.09 6.05
C ARG A 65 14.49 -1.15 6.77
N ILE A 66 13.57 -1.89 7.37
CA ILE A 66 13.86 -3.15 8.04
C ILE A 66 13.44 -4.27 7.10
N GLU A 67 14.38 -5.13 6.73
CA GLU A 67 14.12 -6.40 6.04
C GLU A 67 14.38 -7.57 6.99
N SER A 68 14.15 -8.80 6.54
CA SER A 68 14.18 -10.00 7.40
C SER A 68 15.51 -10.19 8.15
N TYR A 69 16.62 -9.80 7.51
CA TYR A 69 17.96 -9.90 8.09
C TYR A 69 18.61 -8.52 8.21
N TRP A 70 18.64 -7.73 7.14
CA TRP A 70 19.29 -6.42 7.14
C TRP A 70 18.36 -5.28 7.54
N THR A 71 18.89 -4.32 8.28
CA THR A 71 18.31 -2.98 8.42
C THR A 71 19.12 -2.01 7.60
N TYR A 72 18.45 -1.23 6.74
CA TYR A 72 19.05 -0.21 5.91
C TYR A 72 18.74 1.18 6.47
N GLU A 73 19.76 2.02 6.53
CA GLU A 73 19.71 3.42 6.91
C GLU A 73 20.25 4.25 5.74
N VAL A 74 19.46 5.21 5.27
CA VAL A 74 19.85 6.20 4.27
C VAL A 74 19.84 7.55 4.96
N CYS A 75 21.00 8.03 5.41
CA CYS A 75 21.16 9.40 5.85
C CYS A 75 21.41 10.28 4.63
N HIS A 76 20.37 11.00 4.21
CA HIS A 76 20.35 11.72 2.94
C HIS A 76 21.49 12.75 2.87
N GLY A 77 22.29 12.69 1.79
CA GLY A 77 23.47 13.53 1.61
C GLY A 77 24.68 13.19 2.51
N LYS A 78 24.64 12.09 3.27
CA LYS A 78 25.74 11.66 4.16
C LYS A 78 26.25 10.27 3.86
N HIS A 79 25.43 9.25 4.10
CA HIS A 79 25.84 7.86 3.99
C HIS A 79 24.65 6.94 3.86
N ILE A 80 24.92 5.76 3.33
CA ILE A 80 24.00 4.64 3.26
C ILE A 80 24.67 3.49 4.00
N ARG A 81 23.94 2.89 4.92
CA ARG A 81 24.43 1.84 5.81
C ARG A 81 23.44 0.70 5.82
N GLN A 82 23.94 -0.53 5.78
CA GLN A 82 23.20 -1.70 6.22
C GLN A 82 23.81 -2.24 7.51
N TYR A 83 22.97 -2.75 8.40
CA TYR A 83 23.41 -3.40 9.62
C TYR A 83 22.45 -4.49 10.10
N HIS A 84 22.99 -5.46 10.83
CA HIS A 84 22.24 -6.52 11.50
C HIS A 84 22.69 -6.61 12.95
N GLU A 85 21.74 -6.74 13.87
CA GLU A 85 22.00 -6.84 15.31
C GLU A 85 21.72 -8.26 15.81
N GLU A 86 22.75 -9.00 16.18
CA GLU A 86 22.60 -10.30 16.83
C GLU A 86 22.56 -10.12 18.35
N LYS A 87 21.44 -10.52 18.96
CA LYS A 87 21.28 -10.58 20.42
C LYS A 87 21.61 -11.99 20.90
N GLU A 88 22.89 -12.25 21.17
CA GLU A 88 23.25 -13.43 21.95
C GLU A 88 22.66 -13.32 23.37
N THR A 89 22.23 -14.47 23.91
CA THR A 89 21.58 -14.62 25.21
C THR A 89 22.40 -14.02 26.36
N GLY A 90 22.18 -12.72 26.62
CA GLY A 90 22.55 -12.04 27.85
C GLY A 90 23.90 -11.34 27.90
N GLN A 91 24.84 -11.53 26.95
CA GLN A 91 26.14 -10.83 26.99
C GLN A 91 26.65 -10.44 25.60
N LYS A 92 26.69 -9.11 25.36
CA LYS A 92 27.16 -8.35 24.17
C LYS A 92 26.28 -8.44 22.90
N MET A 93 25.82 -7.26 22.46
CA MET A 93 25.20 -7.06 21.15
C MET A 93 26.32 -7.02 20.10
N SER A 94 26.33 -7.97 19.17
CA SER A 94 27.23 -7.95 18.02
C SER A 94 26.50 -7.30 16.85
N VAL A 95 27.05 -6.22 16.30
CA VAL A 95 26.47 -5.49 15.17
C VAL A 95 27.35 -5.73 13.95
N GLN A 96 26.80 -6.41 12.94
CA GLN A 96 27.44 -6.51 11.64
C GLN A 96 27.02 -5.29 10.81
N GLU A 97 27.96 -4.48 10.34
CA GLU A 97 27.68 -3.24 9.59
C GLU A 97 28.49 -3.10 8.32
N TYR A 98 27.86 -2.55 7.28
CA TYR A 98 28.51 -2.16 6.03
C TYR A 98 27.98 -0.81 5.55
N TYR A 99 28.87 0.07 5.10
CA TYR A 99 28.50 1.28 4.38
C TYR A 99 28.40 0.97 2.89
N LEU A 100 27.26 1.27 2.29
CA LEU A 100 26.96 1.02 0.87
C LEU A 100 27.31 2.22 0.00
N GLY A 101 27.50 3.38 0.64
CA GLY A 101 27.97 4.60 0.02
C GLY A 101 28.16 5.69 1.08
N LYS A 102 29.04 6.63 0.81
CA LYS A 102 29.31 7.83 1.60
C LYS A 102 29.39 9.01 0.65
N MET A 103 28.80 10.12 1.07
CA MET A 103 28.94 11.38 0.34
C MET A 103 30.40 11.83 0.46
N ILE A 104 31.01 12.19 -0.67
CA ILE A 104 32.36 12.75 -0.68
C ILE A 104 32.29 14.14 -0.05
N GLN A 105 32.82 14.31 1.17
CA GLN A 105 33.06 15.64 1.71
C GLN A 105 34.27 16.24 0.99
N ARG A 106 34.01 17.08 -0.01
CA ARG A 106 35.06 17.85 -0.69
C ARG A 106 35.68 18.83 0.30
N SER A 107 36.85 18.50 0.83
CA SER A 107 37.79 19.53 1.28
C SER A 107 38.18 20.36 0.07
N ASN A 108 37.96 21.68 0.13
CA ASN A 108 38.32 22.68 -0.87
C ASN A 108 39.51 22.30 -1.78
N SER A 109 39.25 21.80 -2.98
CA SER A 109 40.21 21.85 -4.09
C SER A 109 39.54 21.55 -5.44
N ALA A 110 39.38 22.61 -6.24
CA ALA A 110 39.65 22.65 -7.67
C ALA A 110 38.95 21.68 -8.65
N GLU A 111 37.79 21.13 -8.31
CA GLU A 111 36.95 20.37 -9.26
C GLU A 111 35.53 20.98 -9.41
N THR A 112 35.34 22.22 -8.94
CA THR A 112 34.09 22.97 -9.08
C THR A 112 33.78 23.41 -10.51
N VAL A 113 34.65 23.14 -11.48
CA VAL A 113 34.47 23.58 -12.87
C VAL A 113 33.76 22.51 -13.71
N GLU A 114 33.93 21.21 -13.42
CA GLU A 114 33.35 20.14 -14.26
C GLU A 114 31.90 19.80 -13.88
N GLU A 115 31.53 19.89 -12.59
CA GLU A 115 30.15 19.62 -12.16
C GLU A 115 29.18 20.78 -12.44
N MET A 116 29.68 22.02 -12.48
CA MET A 116 28.87 23.19 -12.87
C MET A 116 28.57 23.24 -14.37
N GLU A 117 29.31 22.49 -15.19
CA GLU A 117 28.99 22.32 -16.62
C GLU A 117 27.91 21.26 -16.86
N ASP A 118 27.82 20.22 -16.03
CA ASP A 118 26.74 19.21 -16.13
C ASP A 118 25.38 19.76 -15.65
N ASP A 119 25.38 20.73 -14.73
CA ASP A 119 24.16 21.44 -14.30
C ASP A 119 23.52 22.32 -15.40
N LYS A 120 24.32 22.83 -16.34
CA LYS A 120 23.79 23.51 -17.54
C LYS A 120 23.29 22.52 -18.60
N ALA A 121 23.81 21.29 -18.61
CA ALA A 121 23.34 20.20 -19.46
C ALA A 121 22.03 19.54 -18.94
N ALA A 122 21.81 19.54 -17.62
CA ALA A 122 20.59 19.02 -16.99
C ALA A 122 19.30 19.77 -17.38
N ARG A 123 19.40 21.02 -17.87
CA ARG A 123 18.24 21.76 -18.41
C ARG A 123 17.70 21.18 -19.73
N LYS A 124 18.43 20.27 -20.39
CA LYS A 124 18.05 19.65 -21.68
C LYS A 124 17.94 18.12 -21.67
N LYS A 125 18.28 17.43 -20.57
CA LYS A 125 18.08 15.97 -20.50
C LYS A 125 16.60 15.65 -20.24
N GLU A 126 16.07 14.70 -21.01
CA GLU A 126 14.80 14.06 -20.68
C GLU A 126 14.90 13.42 -19.29
N VAL A 127 13.81 13.48 -18.52
CA VAL A 127 13.77 12.92 -17.17
C VAL A 127 13.75 11.39 -17.28
N SER A 128 14.73 10.74 -16.66
CA SER A 128 14.80 9.28 -16.60
C SER A 128 13.59 8.70 -15.88
N THR A 129 13.09 7.58 -16.40
CA THR A 129 11.94 6.86 -15.84
C THR A 129 12.30 5.40 -15.57
N LYS A 130 11.79 4.84 -14.48
CA LYS A 130 11.96 3.43 -14.10
C LYS A 130 10.61 2.78 -13.89
N ASN A 131 10.49 1.50 -14.24
CA ASN A 131 9.31 0.72 -13.88
C ASN A 131 9.36 0.39 -12.38
N ILE A 132 8.47 1.02 -11.62
CA ILE A 132 8.28 0.80 -10.19
C ILE A 132 6.86 0.26 -10.03
N GLU A 133 6.71 -0.96 -9.51
CA GLU A 133 5.42 -1.63 -9.29
C GLU A 133 4.53 -1.74 -10.56
N GLY A 134 5.13 -1.87 -11.75
CA GLY A 134 4.40 -1.96 -13.01
C GLY A 134 4.13 -0.62 -13.68
N GLN A 135 4.56 0.48 -13.06
CA GLN A 135 4.30 1.85 -13.52
C GLN A 135 5.58 2.58 -13.87
N LEU A 136 5.62 3.18 -15.07
CA LEU A 136 6.77 3.97 -15.51
C LEU A 136 6.82 5.29 -14.75
N THR A 137 7.77 5.41 -13.83
CA THR A 137 7.82 6.50 -12.85
C THR A 137 9.09 7.34 -13.02
N PRO A 138 8.99 8.66 -13.18
CA PRO A 138 10.15 9.54 -13.28
C PRO A 138 10.89 9.67 -11.95
N TYR A 139 12.23 9.70 -11.99
CA TYR A 139 13.06 9.75 -10.79
C TYR A 139 14.30 10.63 -10.98
N TYR A 140 14.78 11.20 -9.88
CA TYR A 140 16.07 11.90 -9.82
C TYR A 140 17.14 10.97 -9.22
N SER A 141 18.22 10.72 -9.95
CA SER A 141 19.31 9.83 -9.53
C SER A 141 20.42 10.59 -8.81
N MET A 142 20.99 9.97 -7.78
CA MET A 142 22.17 10.44 -7.07
C MET A 142 23.09 9.26 -6.74
N GLU A 143 24.37 9.37 -7.09
CA GLU A 143 25.37 8.33 -6.79
C GLU A 143 26.09 8.62 -5.46
N MET A 144 26.28 7.57 -4.65
CA MET A 144 27.10 7.61 -3.43
C MET A 144 28.15 6.49 -3.47
N GLY A 145 29.42 6.87 -3.57
CA GLY A 145 30.57 5.93 -3.61
C GLY A 145 31.29 5.78 -2.26
N ASN A 146 32.51 5.26 -2.25
CA ASN A 146 33.38 5.21 -1.06
C ASN A 146 32.76 4.50 0.18
N GLY A 147 31.94 3.48 -0.05
CA GLY A 147 31.45 2.57 0.98
C GLY A 147 32.54 1.66 1.57
N THR A 148 32.13 0.72 2.42
CA THR A 148 33.03 -0.29 2.97
C THR A 148 33.64 -1.12 1.84
N PRO A 149 34.96 -1.42 1.87
CA PRO A 149 35.62 -2.24 0.85
C PRO A 149 34.96 -3.60 0.65
N CYS A 150 34.79 -3.99 -0.60
CA CYS A 150 34.17 -5.24 -1.01
C CYS A 150 35.22 -6.31 -1.27
N SER A 151 35.30 -7.32 -0.39
CA SER A 151 36.22 -8.46 -0.56
C SER A 151 35.98 -9.24 -1.86
N LEU A 152 34.74 -9.27 -2.35
CA LEU A 152 34.35 -9.97 -3.57
C LEU A 152 34.76 -9.22 -4.86
N LYS A 153 35.07 -7.93 -4.77
CA LYS A 153 35.41 -7.05 -5.90
C LYS A 153 36.80 -6.44 -5.73
N GLN A 154 37.80 -7.28 -5.43
CA GLN A 154 39.21 -6.85 -5.29
C GLN A 154 39.40 -5.66 -4.34
N ASN A 155 38.58 -5.58 -3.29
CA ASN A 155 38.58 -4.51 -2.29
C ASN A 155 38.10 -3.13 -2.81
N GLU A 156 37.45 -3.07 -3.97
CA GLU A 156 36.75 -1.86 -4.43
C GLU A 156 35.66 -1.44 -3.43
N PRO A 157 35.49 -0.14 -3.15
CA PRO A 157 34.47 0.32 -2.23
C PRO A 157 33.07 0.10 -2.79
N ARG A 158 32.13 -0.31 -1.94
CA ARG A 158 30.71 -0.38 -2.28
C ARG A 158 30.21 1.00 -2.75
N SER A 159 29.29 0.99 -3.71
CA SER A 159 28.61 2.18 -4.22
C SER A 159 27.11 1.96 -4.31
N THR A 160 26.35 3.05 -4.29
CA THR A 160 24.89 3.01 -4.37
C THR A 160 24.32 4.12 -5.25
N SER A 161 23.40 3.77 -6.13
CA SER A 161 22.55 4.72 -6.86
C SER A 161 21.23 4.93 -6.12
N ILE A 162 20.98 6.15 -5.65
CA ILE A 162 19.73 6.53 -4.98
C ILE A 162 18.78 7.15 -6.00
N LEU A 163 17.58 6.60 -6.12
CA LEU A 163 16.51 7.09 -6.98
C LEU A 163 15.44 7.79 -6.12
N TYR A 164 15.41 9.12 -6.17
CA TYR A 164 14.36 9.91 -5.53
C TYR A 164 13.14 9.99 -6.45
N VAL A 165 11.99 9.57 -5.94
CA VAL A 165 10.72 9.51 -6.66
C VAL A 165 9.72 10.43 -5.98
N CYS A 166 8.96 11.20 -6.78
CA CYS A 166 7.86 12.00 -6.24
C CYS A 166 6.75 11.09 -5.70
N HIS A 167 6.41 11.27 -4.43
CA HIS A 167 5.20 10.73 -3.85
C HIS A 167 4.59 11.76 -2.88
N PRO A 168 3.41 12.34 -3.18
CA PRO A 168 2.85 13.46 -2.42
C PRO A 168 2.64 13.16 -0.93
N GLU A 169 2.37 11.90 -0.58
CA GLU A 169 2.07 11.47 0.79
C GLU A 169 3.28 10.83 1.50
N ALA A 170 4.42 10.68 0.82
CA ALA A 170 5.56 10.01 1.41
C ALA A 170 6.28 10.92 2.42
N LYS A 171 7.03 10.29 3.33
CA LYS A 171 7.86 10.99 4.33
C LYS A 171 9.33 10.65 4.17
N HIS A 172 9.84 10.74 2.94
CA HIS A 172 11.23 10.41 2.58
C HIS A 172 11.59 8.94 2.76
N GLU A 173 10.62 8.03 2.74
CA GLU A 173 10.82 6.61 3.07
C GLU A 173 11.47 5.80 1.95
N ILE A 174 12.11 4.69 2.31
CA ILE A 174 12.78 3.79 1.36
C ILE A 174 11.76 2.76 0.84
N LEU A 175 11.40 2.86 -0.45
CA LEU A 175 10.52 1.90 -1.12
C LEU A 175 11.19 0.56 -1.38
N SER A 176 12.46 0.56 -1.78
CA SER A 176 13.20 -0.68 -2.08
C SER A 176 14.71 -0.48 -1.98
N VAL A 177 15.41 -1.56 -1.65
CA VAL A 177 16.87 -1.68 -1.73
C VAL A 177 17.18 -2.95 -2.52
N ALA A 178 18.06 -2.87 -3.50
CA ALA A 178 18.48 -4.01 -4.30
C ALA A 178 20.00 -3.97 -4.53
N GLU A 179 20.68 -5.09 -4.38
CA GLU A 179 22.04 -5.26 -4.87
C GLU A 179 21.95 -5.63 -6.36
N VAL A 180 22.18 -4.66 -7.24
CA VAL A 180 21.98 -4.82 -8.69
C VAL A 180 23.15 -5.55 -9.34
N THR A 181 24.36 -5.31 -8.83
CA THR A 181 25.56 -6.08 -9.13
C THR A 181 26.35 -6.24 -7.83
N THR A 182 27.31 -7.17 -7.79
CA THR A 182 28.09 -7.43 -6.57
C THR A 182 28.70 -6.14 -6.02
N CYS A 183 28.30 -5.76 -4.80
CA CYS A 183 28.72 -4.55 -4.10
C CYS A 183 28.28 -3.21 -4.73
N GLU A 184 27.32 -3.23 -5.66
CA GLU A 184 26.66 -2.05 -6.21
C GLU A 184 25.16 -2.12 -5.92
N TYR A 185 24.66 -1.09 -5.27
CA TYR A 185 23.29 -1.08 -4.74
C TYR A 185 22.44 -0.05 -5.46
N GLU A 186 21.14 -0.28 -5.46
CA GLU A 186 20.14 0.68 -5.90
C GLU A 186 19.11 0.85 -4.77
N VAL A 187 18.80 2.10 -4.45
CA VAL A 187 17.86 2.45 -3.39
C VAL A 187 16.81 3.39 -3.96
N VAL A 188 15.52 3.03 -3.82
CA VAL A 188 14.42 3.91 -4.22
C VAL A 188 13.86 4.61 -2.98
N VAL A 189 13.82 5.93 -3.00
CA VAL A 189 13.31 6.79 -1.93
C VAL A 189 12.09 7.57 -2.43
N LEU A 190 10.98 7.46 -1.71
CA LEU A 190 9.78 8.25 -1.98
C LEU A 190 9.83 9.57 -1.23
N THR A 191 9.67 10.69 -1.92
CA THR A 191 9.74 12.03 -1.31
C THR A 191 8.70 13.00 -1.87
N PRO A 192 8.07 13.83 -1.03
CA PRO A 192 7.11 14.83 -1.49
C PRO A 192 7.79 16.06 -2.09
N LEU A 193 9.07 16.31 -1.76
CA LEU A 193 9.79 17.51 -2.20
C LEU A 193 9.93 17.57 -3.73
N LEU A 194 10.16 16.42 -4.35
CA LEU A 194 10.32 16.32 -5.80
C LEU A 194 9.00 16.56 -6.56
N CYS A 195 7.86 16.44 -5.89
CA CYS A 195 6.53 16.66 -6.47
C CYS A 195 6.25 18.13 -6.81
N ALA A 196 7.07 19.08 -6.35
CA ALA A 196 6.99 20.45 -6.82
C ALA A 196 7.36 20.56 -8.32
N HIS A 197 8.20 19.64 -8.82
CA HIS A 197 8.68 19.66 -10.20
C HIS A 197 7.72 18.89 -11.14
N PRO A 198 7.10 19.54 -12.15
CA PRO A 198 6.09 18.92 -13.01
C PRO A 198 6.57 17.65 -13.75
N LYS A 199 7.82 17.64 -14.22
CA LYS A 199 8.39 16.47 -14.92
C LYS A 199 8.61 15.22 -14.05
N TYR A 200 8.60 15.37 -12.72
CA TYR A 200 8.75 14.24 -11.78
C TYR A 200 7.43 13.82 -11.15
N ARG A 201 6.34 14.56 -11.38
CA ARG A 201 5.01 14.11 -10.95
C ARG A 201 4.59 12.89 -11.73
N PHE A 202 3.88 11.99 -11.06
CA PHE A 202 3.19 10.92 -11.75
C PHE A 202 2.13 11.52 -12.68
N LYS A 203 2.19 11.15 -13.96
CA LYS A 203 1.14 11.43 -14.94
C LYS A 203 0.33 10.15 -15.10
N SER A 204 -0.89 10.13 -14.57
CA SER A 204 -1.82 9.06 -14.91
C SER A 204 -2.07 9.09 -16.41
N SER A 205 -1.98 7.93 -17.06
CA SER A 205 -2.47 7.79 -18.42
C SER A 205 -3.95 8.16 -18.41
N PRO A 206 -4.41 9.12 -19.23
CA PRO A 206 -5.82 9.48 -19.26
C PRO A 206 -6.64 8.25 -19.64
N VAL A 207 -7.58 7.85 -18.78
CA VAL A 207 -8.57 6.81 -19.12
C VAL A 207 -9.60 7.46 -20.03
N ASN A 208 -9.47 7.21 -21.33
CA ASN A 208 -10.41 7.74 -22.31
C ASN A 208 -11.61 6.79 -22.43
N ALA A 209 -12.80 7.25 -22.03
CA ALA A 209 -14.02 6.46 -22.12
C ALA A 209 -14.40 6.19 -23.59
N ILE A 210 -14.80 4.94 -23.89
CA ILE A 210 -15.37 4.56 -25.19
C ILE A 210 -16.88 4.42 -25.01
N PHE A 211 -17.66 5.16 -25.80
CA PHE A 211 -19.12 5.14 -25.72
C PHE A 211 -19.71 4.25 -26.82
N CYS A 212 -20.45 3.21 -26.44
CA CYS A 212 -21.06 2.27 -27.37
C CYS A 212 -22.59 2.40 -27.42
N GLN A 213 -23.15 2.36 -28.63
CA GLN A 213 -24.58 2.37 -28.90
C GLN A 213 -25.01 1.05 -29.56
N ALA A 214 -26.05 0.42 -29.04
CA ALA A 214 -26.61 -0.81 -29.62
C ALA A 214 -27.21 -0.57 -31.01
N LEU A 215 -26.93 -1.47 -31.95
CA LEU A 215 -27.50 -1.47 -33.29
C LEU A 215 -28.73 -2.39 -33.38
N ALA A 216 -29.53 -2.22 -34.43
CA ALA A 216 -30.77 -2.96 -34.63
C ALA A 216 -30.58 -4.48 -34.46
N GLY A 217 -31.42 -5.11 -33.63
CA GLY A 217 -31.36 -6.53 -33.30
C GLY A 217 -30.45 -6.89 -32.12
N SER A 218 -29.76 -5.91 -31.52
CA SER A 218 -28.87 -6.12 -30.37
C SER A 218 -29.47 -5.54 -29.09
N PRO A 219 -29.29 -6.19 -27.92
CA PRO A 219 -29.78 -5.66 -26.66
C PRO A 219 -29.01 -4.40 -26.25
N LEU A 220 -29.58 -3.57 -25.38
CA LEU A 220 -28.92 -2.35 -24.87
C LEU A 220 -27.68 -2.66 -24.03
N ARG A 221 -27.67 -3.83 -23.36
CA ARG A 221 -26.52 -4.36 -22.65
C ARG A 221 -26.21 -5.76 -23.17
N PRO A 222 -24.94 -6.08 -23.49
CA PRO A 222 -24.58 -7.41 -23.95
C PRO A 222 -24.99 -8.51 -22.99
N GLN A 223 -25.52 -9.62 -23.50
CA GLN A 223 -25.98 -10.72 -22.64
C GLN A 223 -24.87 -11.28 -21.75
N ARG A 224 -23.67 -11.45 -22.29
CA ARG A 224 -22.50 -11.93 -21.54
C ARG A 224 -22.08 -10.97 -20.43
N LEU A 225 -22.22 -9.65 -20.64
CA LEU A 225 -21.94 -8.66 -19.61
C LEU A 225 -22.93 -8.80 -18.45
N VAL A 226 -24.22 -8.96 -18.75
CA VAL A 226 -25.25 -9.17 -17.71
C VAL A 226 -25.02 -10.47 -16.93
N GLN A 227 -24.49 -11.52 -17.56
CA GLN A 227 -24.12 -12.76 -16.88
C GLN A 227 -22.92 -12.56 -15.95
N LEU A 228 -21.85 -11.90 -16.43
CA LEU A 228 -20.67 -11.58 -15.63
C LEU A 228 -21.01 -10.70 -14.42
N ASP A 229 -21.87 -9.69 -14.60
CA ASP A 229 -22.33 -8.83 -13.50
C ASP A 229 -23.06 -9.66 -12.43
N LYS A 230 -23.89 -10.63 -12.84
CA LYS A 230 -24.58 -11.54 -11.92
C LYS A 230 -23.63 -12.50 -11.21
N GLU A 231 -22.67 -13.08 -11.93
CA GLU A 231 -21.64 -13.94 -11.35
C GLU A 231 -20.80 -13.17 -10.31
N GLN A 232 -20.45 -11.92 -10.61
CA GLN A 232 -19.75 -11.03 -9.69
C GLN A 232 -20.61 -10.68 -8.46
N GLU A 233 -21.90 -10.37 -8.65
CA GLU A 233 -22.85 -10.15 -7.55
C GLU A 233 -23.01 -11.41 -6.68
N GLU A 234 -23.01 -12.60 -7.26
CA GLU A 234 -23.08 -13.86 -6.53
C GLU A 234 -21.80 -14.18 -5.76
N GLN A 235 -20.63 -13.85 -6.31
CA GLN A 235 -19.35 -13.94 -5.60
C GLN A 235 -19.23 -12.93 -4.44
N LEU A 236 -19.92 -11.79 -4.54
CA LEU A 236 -19.97 -10.76 -3.49
C LEU A 236 -21.04 -11.03 -2.42
N LYS A 237 -21.91 -12.04 -2.60
CA LYS A 237 -22.90 -12.41 -1.58
C LYS A 237 -22.21 -13.15 -0.41
N PRO A 238 -22.37 -12.70 0.84
CA PRO A 238 -21.85 -13.40 1.99
C PRO A 238 -22.59 -14.74 2.20
N PRO A 239 -21.91 -15.81 2.65
CA PRO A 239 -22.51 -17.13 2.80
C PRO A 239 -23.25 -17.24 4.14
N PHE A 240 -24.35 -16.53 4.34
CA PHE A 240 -25.29 -16.82 5.43
C PHE A 240 -26.73 -16.48 5.05
N GLY A 241 -27.50 -17.53 4.77
CA GLY A 241 -28.95 -17.52 4.68
C GLY A 241 -29.44 -18.94 4.93
N THR A 242 -29.48 -19.34 6.21
CA THR A 242 -30.06 -20.61 6.62
C THR A 242 -31.53 -20.66 6.25
N ALA A 243 -31.88 -21.65 5.43
CA ALA A 243 -33.25 -22.05 5.21
C ALA A 243 -33.87 -22.54 6.53
N SER A 244 -34.74 -21.73 7.13
CA SER A 244 -35.74 -22.24 8.07
C SER A 244 -37.02 -22.54 7.29
N ARG A 245 -37.45 -23.80 7.38
CA ARG A 245 -38.74 -24.29 6.89
C ARG A 245 -39.87 -23.78 7.78
N GLY A 246 -40.97 -23.40 7.13
CA GLY A 246 -42.33 -23.61 7.62
C GLY A 246 -42.95 -22.45 8.36
N ASP A 247 -43.78 -21.67 7.67
CA ASP A 247 -45.16 -21.51 8.10
C ASP A 247 -46.07 -21.15 6.93
N GLU A 248 -47.25 -21.76 6.96
CA GLU A 248 -48.30 -21.70 5.95
C GLU A 248 -48.99 -20.33 5.95
N ALA A 249 -49.09 -19.70 4.79
CA ALA A 249 -50.22 -18.84 4.44
C ALA A 249 -50.38 -18.80 2.90
N ALA A 250 -51.48 -19.38 2.42
CA ALA A 250 -51.94 -19.28 1.04
C ALA A 250 -52.99 -18.13 0.90
N PRO A 251 -53.56 -17.87 -0.29
CA PRO A 251 -53.12 -16.81 -1.19
C PRO A 251 -54.16 -15.69 -1.34
N VAL A 252 -53.74 -14.47 -1.68
CA VAL A 252 -54.68 -13.41 -2.11
C VAL A 252 -54.21 -12.84 -3.45
N GLY A 253 -54.98 -13.18 -4.49
CA GLY A 253 -55.42 -12.28 -5.57
C GLY A 253 -54.36 -11.69 -6.50
N GLU A 254 -54.20 -12.31 -7.66
CA GLU A 254 -53.82 -11.61 -8.89
C GLU A 254 -54.87 -10.53 -9.21
N GLU A 255 -54.44 -9.28 -9.40
CA GLU A 255 -55.03 -8.42 -10.42
C GLU A 255 -53.91 -7.71 -11.18
N ALA A 256 -53.86 -7.99 -12.47
CA ALA A 256 -52.97 -7.38 -13.42
C ALA A 256 -53.39 -5.93 -13.70
N PHE A 257 -52.43 -5.00 -13.69
CA PHE A 257 -52.48 -3.87 -14.61
C PHE A 257 -51.09 -3.56 -15.17
N THR A 258 -51.09 -3.43 -16.48
CA THR A 258 -50.01 -3.37 -17.46
C THR A 258 -49.28 -2.02 -17.49
N SER A 259 -47.98 -2.04 -17.87
CA SER A 259 -47.27 -1.04 -18.71
C SER A 259 -47.20 0.41 -18.17
N THR A 260 -46.11 1.19 -18.13
CA THR A 260 -44.90 1.29 -18.95
C THR A 260 -43.94 2.27 -18.23
N HIS A 261 -42.63 2.17 -18.51
CA HIS A 261 -41.57 3.19 -18.33
C HIS A 261 -41.30 3.79 -16.94
N LYS A 262 -40.22 3.31 -16.31
CA LYS A 262 -39.37 4.12 -15.41
C LYS A 262 -38.37 4.94 -16.24
N PRO A 263 -38.10 6.22 -15.94
CA PRO A 263 -36.83 6.84 -16.28
C PRO A 263 -35.77 6.53 -15.21
N ILE A 264 -34.64 6.05 -15.69
CA ILE A 264 -33.36 5.95 -15.01
C ILE A 264 -32.80 7.37 -14.83
N MET A 265 -32.31 7.71 -13.64
CA MET A 265 -31.27 8.73 -13.47
C MET A 265 -29.97 8.05 -13.03
N VAL A 266 -28.99 8.11 -13.93
CA VAL A 266 -27.59 7.74 -13.72
C VAL A 266 -26.90 8.91 -13.03
N GLY A 267 -26.40 8.66 -11.82
CA GLY A 267 -25.48 9.50 -11.08
C GLY A 267 -24.49 8.59 -10.35
N GLY A 268 -23.85 7.69 -11.10
CA GLY A 268 -22.83 6.80 -10.60
C GLY A 268 -21.52 7.57 -10.46
N GLN A 269 -21.11 7.77 -9.21
CA GLN A 269 -19.77 8.22 -8.84
C GLN A 269 -18.73 7.32 -9.51
N ALA A 270 -17.66 7.96 -10.01
CA ALA A 270 -16.51 7.27 -10.57
C ALA A 270 -15.97 6.25 -9.55
N GLN A 271 -15.84 4.99 -9.99
CA GLN A 271 -15.07 3.99 -9.25
C GLN A 271 -13.60 4.40 -9.31
N VAL A 272 -13.12 4.89 -8.17
CA VAL A 272 -11.71 5.17 -7.89
C VAL A 272 -11.03 3.83 -7.62
N ALA A 273 -9.93 3.58 -8.33
CA ALA A 273 -9.12 2.39 -8.16
C ALA A 273 -8.49 2.34 -6.76
N VAL A 274 -8.44 1.12 -6.23
CA VAL A 274 -8.18 0.74 -4.84
C VAL A 274 -6.70 0.93 -4.46
N GLY A 275 -6.47 1.67 -3.38
CA GLY A 275 -5.18 1.93 -2.75
C GLY A 275 -5.21 3.27 -2.00
N THR A 276 -5.38 3.22 -0.68
CA THR A 276 -5.25 4.32 0.33
C THR A 276 -6.11 5.60 0.26
N THR A 277 -6.96 5.84 -0.74
CA THR A 277 -7.67 7.14 -0.90
C THR A 277 -8.83 7.47 0.07
N HIS A 278 -9.09 6.71 1.14
CA HIS A 278 -10.15 7.07 2.11
C HIS A 278 -9.68 7.82 3.37
N ILE A 279 -8.38 8.07 3.55
CA ILE A 279 -7.85 8.50 4.86
C ILE A 279 -7.86 10.04 5.04
N SER A 280 -7.96 10.85 3.98
CA SER A 280 -7.89 12.32 4.10
C SER A 280 -9.14 13.02 4.66
N ARG A 281 -10.13 12.28 5.21
CA ARG A 281 -11.41 12.85 5.70
C ARG A 281 -11.80 12.49 7.15
N LEU A 282 -11.05 11.64 7.85
CA LEU A 282 -11.44 11.16 9.18
C LEU A 282 -10.55 11.76 10.27
N THR A 283 -11.13 12.25 11.35
CA THR A 283 -10.40 12.62 12.58
C THR A 283 -9.85 11.35 13.24
N ASP A 284 -8.76 11.47 14.01
CA ASP A 284 -8.15 10.34 14.75
C ASP A 284 -9.18 9.51 15.55
N ASP A 285 -10.20 10.16 16.13
CA ASP A 285 -11.25 9.48 16.90
C ASP A 285 -12.21 8.65 16.04
N GLN A 286 -12.46 9.07 14.80
CA GLN A 286 -13.30 8.32 13.87
C GLN A 286 -12.54 7.09 13.34
N LEU A 287 -11.25 7.25 13.07
CA LEU A 287 -10.38 6.14 12.69
C LEU A 287 -10.29 5.08 13.79
N ILE A 288 -10.23 5.48 15.06
CA ILE A 288 -10.25 4.56 16.20
C ILE A 288 -11.59 3.79 16.27
N LYS A 289 -12.72 4.48 16.09
CA LYS A 289 -14.04 3.83 16.08
C LYS A 289 -14.18 2.85 14.92
N ASP A 290 -13.73 3.24 13.73
CA ASP A 290 -13.78 2.41 12.54
C ASP A 290 -12.87 1.19 12.69
N PHE A 291 -11.67 1.36 13.25
CA PHE A 291 -10.76 0.27 13.58
C PHE A 291 -11.37 -0.69 14.60
N LEU A 292 -11.84 -0.20 15.76
CA LEU A 292 -12.38 -1.05 16.82
C LEU A 292 -13.71 -1.72 16.47
N SER A 293 -14.49 -1.15 15.55
CA SER A 293 -15.67 -1.82 14.99
C SER A 293 -15.35 -2.86 13.91
N GLY A 294 -14.08 -2.93 13.49
CA GLY A 294 -13.62 -3.75 12.39
C GLY A 294 -14.14 -3.29 11.02
N SER A 295 -14.67 -2.06 10.90
CA SER A 295 -15.01 -1.49 9.58
C SER A 295 -13.75 -1.05 8.82
N TYR A 296 -12.69 -0.71 9.55
CA TYR A 296 -11.38 -0.40 9.02
C TYR A 296 -10.36 -1.47 9.43
N CYS A 297 -9.57 -1.91 8.46
CA CYS A 297 -8.57 -2.95 8.63
C CYS A 297 -7.17 -2.40 8.39
N LEU A 298 -6.24 -2.79 9.25
CA LEU A 298 -4.84 -2.44 9.14
C LEU A 298 -4.17 -3.38 8.14
N GLN A 299 -3.57 -2.80 7.11
CA GLN A 299 -2.87 -3.54 6.07
C GLN A 299 -1.37 -3.22 6.12
N GLY A 300 -0.54 -4.22 5.80
CA GLY A 300 0.91 -4.06 5.74
C GLY A 300 1.58 -5.34 5.28
N GLY A 301 2.90 -5.42 5.39
CA GLY A 301 3.69 -6.57 4.96
C GLY A 301 4.73 -6.23 3.91
N VAL A 302 5.87 -6.89 4.03
CA VAL A 302 7.08 -6.66 3.22
C VAL A 302 7.33 -7.85 2.29
N GLY A 303 7.81 -7.57 1.08
CA GLY A 303 8.10 -8.62 0.08
C GLY A 303 6.83 -9.23 -0.53
N TRP A 304 6.86 -10.54 -0.77
CA TRP A 304 5.80 -11.30 -1.44
C TRP A 304 4.49 -11.33 -0.65
N TRP A 305 4.57 -11.44 0.68
CA TRP A 305 3.38 -11.55 1.53
C TRP A 305 2.91 -10.19 2.03
N LYS A 306 1.60 -9.99 1.89
CA LYS A 306 0.83 -8.91 2.49
C LYS A 306 -0.10 -9.48 3.54
N TYR A 307 -0.47 -8.64 4.50
CA TYR A 307 -1.30 -8.99 5.63
C TYR A 307 -2.39 -7.95 5.79
N GLU A 308 -3.59 -8.42 6.13
CA GLU A 308 -4.72 -7.59 6.52
C GLU A 308 -5.20 -8.05 7.89
N PHE A 309 -5.38 -7.10 8.78
CA PHE A 309 -5.90 -7.32 10.12
C PHE A 309 -7.11 -6.44 10.37
N CYS A 310 -8.27 -7.06 10.56
CA CYS A 310 -9.50 -6.39 10.94
C CYS A 310 -9.80 -6.74 12.40
N TYR A 311 -9.80 -5.73 13.28
CA TYR A 311 -10.04 -5.93 14.70
C TYR A 311 -11.40 -6.57 14.97
N GLY A 312 -11.43 -7.63 15.78
CA GLY A 312 -12.66 -8.35 16.12
C GLY A 312 -13.28 -9.11 14.95
N LYS A 313 -12.55 -9.31 13.84
CA LYS A 313 -13.05 -10.03 12.66
C LYS A 313 -12.09 -11.11 12.19
N HIS A 314 -10.98 -10.74 11.55
CA HIS A 314 -10.11 -11.71 10.88
C HIS A 314 -8.69 -11.20 10.67
N VAL A 315 -7.80 -12.16 10.40
CA VAL A 315 -6.43 -11.96 9.93
C VAL A 315 -6.27 -12.71 8.62
N HIS A 316 -5.97 -11.99 7.56
CA HIS A 316 -5.67 -12.55 6.25
C HIS A 316 -4.21 -12.34 5.89
N GLN A 317 -3.65 -13.35 5.24
CA GLN A 317 -2.40 -13.26 4.51
C GLN A 317 -2.75 -13.33 3.03
N TYR A 318 -2.13 -12.51 2.20
CA TYR A 318 -2.35 -12.56 0.77
C TYR A 318 -1.12 -12.16 -0.04
N HIS A 319 -1.10 -12.55 -1.29
CA HIS A 319 -0.20 -11.99 -2.29
C HIS A 319 -0.96 -11.84 -3.61
N ASP A 320 -0.55 -10.86 -4.41
CA ASP A 320 -1.16 -10.59 -5.70
C ASP A 320 -0.29 -11.21 -6.80
N ASP A 321 -0.82 -12.24 -7.47
CA ASP A 321 -0.23 -12.80 -8.68
C ASP A 321 -0.85 -12.11 -9.91
N LYS A 322 -0.01 -11.67 -10.85
CA LYS A 322 -0.44 -10.95 -12.06
C LYS A 322 -1.29 -11.81 -12.99
N GLU A 323 -1.18 -13.14 -12.93
CA GLU A 323 -1.91 -14.05 -13.81
C GLU A 323 -3.08 -14.76 -13.12
N GLN A 324 -2.98 -15.01 -11.81
CA GLN A 324 -3.96 -15.81 -11.06
C GLN A 324 -4.81 -15.01 -10.06
N GLY A 325 -4.55 -13.70 -9.91
CA GLY A 325 -5.27 -12.84 -8.99
C GLY A 325 -4.75 -12.92 -7.55
N LYS A 326 -5.57 -12.44 -6.62
CA LYS A 326 -5.21 -12.35 -5.20
C LYS A 326 -5.41 -13.69 -4.52
N ASN A 327 -4.34 -14.35 -4.12
CA ASN A 327 -4.39 -15.56 -3.31
C ASN A 327 -4.48 -15.16 -1.84
N ILE A 328 -5.60 -15.47 -1.18
CA ILE A 328 -5.88 -15.12 0.21
C ILE A 328 -5.89 -16.39 1.04
N VAL A 329 -5.10 -16.39 2.11
CA VAL A 329 -5.09 -17.41 3.17
C VAL A 329 -5.67 -16.79 4.43
N VAL A 330 -6.69 -17.42 4.99
CA VAL A 330 -7.26 -17.04 6.28
C VAL A 330 -6.37 -17.59 7.39
N VAL A 331 -5.66 -16.71 8.09
CA VAL A 331 -4.73 -17.11 9.15
C VAL A 331 -5.48 -17.33 10.46
N GLY A 332 -6.53 -16.56 10.70
CA GLY A 332 -7.42 -16.74 11.84
C GLY A 332 -8.62 -15.80 11.81
N ASN A 333 -9.71 -16.26 12.40
CA ASN A 333 -10.98 -15.57 12.61
C ASN A 333 -11.17 -15.26 14.11
N TRP A 334 -11.88 -14.19 14.39
CA TRP A 334 -12.19 -13.77 15.74
C TRP A 334 -13.31 -14.60 16.34
N ASN A 335 -13.09 -15.07 17.57
CA ASN A 335 -14.13 -15.60 18.43
C ASN A 335 -13.91 -15.06 19.84
N ALA A 336 -14.86 -14.28 20.35
CA ALA A 336 -14.72 -13.60 21.63
C ALA A 336 -14.62 -14.58 22.81
N GLU A 337 -15.40 -15.66 22.81
CA GLU A 337 -15.40 -16.66 23.88
C GLU A 337 -14.06 -17.41 23.94
N GLU A 338 -13.56 -17.84 22.77
CA GLU A 338 -12.27 -18.52 22.68
C GLU A 338 -11.11 -17.61 23.06
N HIS A 339 -11.16 -16.33 22.67
CA HIS A 339 -10.16 -15.37 23.08
C HIS A 339 -10.16 -15.17 24.61
N ILE A 340 -11.33 -15.04 25.24
CA ILE A 340 -11.44 -14.91 26.69
C ILE A 340 -10.86 -16.14 27.40
N ASP A 341 -11.17 -17.34 26.91
CA ASP A 341 -10.64 -18.58 27.48
C ASP A 341 -9.13 -18.74 27.27
N TRP A 342 -8.61 -18.24 26.14
CA TRP A 342 -7.18 -18.11 25.91
C TRP A 342 -6.55 -17.10 26.88
N ALA A 343 -7.17 -15.94 27.09
CA ALA A 343 -6.67 -14.85 27.93
C ALA A 343 -6.63 -15.22 29.42
N LYS A 344 -7.51 -16.10 29.90
CA LYS A 344 -7.44 -16.65 31.27
C LYS A 344 -6.17 -17.47 31.52
N LYS A 345 -5.57 -18.02 30.47
CA LYS A 345 -4.41 -18.93 30.53
C LYS A 345 -3.11 -18.28 30.04
N ASN A 346 -3.19 -17.08 29.48
CA ASN A 346 -2.08 -16.40 28.81
C ASN A 346 -2.02 -14.92 29.20
N VAL A 347 -0.87 -14.29 28.95
CA VAL A 347 -0.68 -12.86 29.24
C VAL A 347 -1.29 -12.03 28.10
N ALA A 348 -2.54 -11.59 28.28
CA ALA A 348 -3.23 -10.75 27.31
C ALA A 348 -2.79 -9.28 27.32
N ARG A 349 -2.22 -8.80 28.44
CA ARG A 349 -1.68 -7.44 28.58
C ARG A 349 -0.25 -7.46 29.09
N SER A 350 0.63 -6.66 28.48
CA SER A 350 1.96 -6.39 29.03
C SER A 350 2.07 -4.94 29.48
N PHE A 351 2.78 -4.71 30.59
CA PHE A 351 2.95 -3.40 31.19
C PHE A 351 4.40 -2.91 31.05
N GLN A 352 4.58 -1.60 30.99
CA GLN A 352 5.88 -0.95 31.12
C GLN A 352 5.84 0.03 32.30
N LEU A 353 6.82 -0.10 33.20
CA LEU A 353 7.07 0.88 34.25
C LEU A 353 7.73 2.12 33.63
N ARG A 354 7.16 3.30 33.89
CA ARG A 354 7.79 4.59 33.61
C ARG A 354 8.54 5.10 34.85
N ASP A 355 9.46 6.03 34.62
CA ASP A 355 10.28 6.67 35.67
C ASP A 355 9.44 7.46 36.70
N ASP A 356 8.19 7.79 36.37
CA ASP A 356 7.19 8.44 37.23
C ASP A 356 6.40 7.45 38.13
N GLY A 357 6.66 6.15 38.01
CA GLY A 357 5.99 5.09 38.78
C GLY A 357 4.60 4.69 38.24
N VAL A 358 4.12 5.29 37.15
CA VAL A 358 2.83 4.95 36.55
C VAL A 358 2.98 3.76 35.60
N GLN A 359 2.22 2.69 35.83
CA GLN A 359 2.18 1.53 34.93
C GLN A 359 1.30 1.84 33.73
N LYS A 360 1.88 1.81 32.52
CA LYS A 360 1.15 1.98 31.26
C LYS A 360 1.08 0.65 30.51
N VAL A 361 -0.05 0.37 29.84
CA VAL A 361 -0.16 -0.84 29.01
C VAL A 361 0.75 -0.66 27.79
N LYS A 362 1.73 -1.55 27.64
CA LYS A 362 2.71 -1.53 26.54
C LYS A 362 2.18 -2.24 25.30
N SER A 363 1.44 -3.33 25.50
CA SER A 363 0.86 -4.11 24.42
C SER A 363 -0.32 -4.94 24.87
N VAL A 364 -1.22 -5.24 23.95
CA VAL A 364 -2.26 -6.26 24.12
C VAL A 364 -2.07 -7.41 23.15
N SER A 365 -2.50 -8.61 23.53
CA SER A 365 -2.42 -9.82 22.71
C SER A 365 -3.81 -10.42 22.56
N HIS A 366 -4.22 -10.66 21.31
CA HIS A 366 -5.50 -11.24 20.94
C HIS A 366 -5.32 -12.57 20.23
N PHE A 367 -6.21 -13.51 20.50
CA PHE A 367 -6.19 -14.84 19.89
C PHE A 367 -7.24 -14.91 18.79
N TYR A 368 -6.83 -15.35 17.61
CA TYR A 368 -7.69 -15.60 16.46
C TYR A 368 -7.48 -17.06 16.03
N GLY A 369 -8.56 -17.85 16.02
CA GLY A 369 -8.57 -19.27 15.70
C GLY A 369 -9.31 -19.55 14.39
N HIS A 370 -9.56 -20.81 14.04
CA HIS A 370 -10.37 -21.18 12.86
C HIS A 370 -9.89 -20.58 11.53
N GLY A 371 -8.58 -20.50 11.32
CA GLY A 371 -8.02 -20.22 10.00
C GLY A 371 -8.15 -21.42 9.06
N ASP A 372 -7.68 -21.25 7.82
CA ASP A 372 -7.67 -22.30 6.81
C ASP A 372 -6.92 -23.53 7.30
N GLU A 373 -7.32 -24.71 6.83
CA GLU A 373 -6.70 -25.97 7.21
C GLU A 373 -5.23 -26.03 6.73
N CYS A 374 -4.34 -26.34 7.65
CA CYS A 374 -2.92 -26.51 7.39
C CYS A 374 -2.66 -27.86 6.73
N ASP A 375 -2.13 -27.85 5.51
CA ASP A 375 -1.73 -29.02 4.74
C ASP A 375 -0.69 -29.89 5.46
N LEU A 376 0.20 -29.28 6.24
CA LEU A 376 1.26 -29.98 6.96
C LEU A 376 0.80 -30.66 8.25
N THR A 377 -0.23 -30.12 8.90
CA THR A 377 -0.64 -30.59 10.25
C THR A 377 -2.06 -31.12 10.31
N GLY A 378 -2.89 -30.86 9.29
CA GLY A 378 -4.33 -31.16 9.26
C GLY A 378 -5.14 -30.37 10.29
N LYS A 379 -4.57 -29.32 10.90
CA LYS A 379 -5.26 -28.49 11.90
C LYS A 379 -5.53 -27.09 11.32
N PRO A 380 -6.61 -26.41 11.76
CA PRO A 380 -6.84 -25.01 11.41
C PRO A 380 -5.66 -24.13 11.83
N ARG A 381 -5.28 -23.19 10.96
CA ARG A 381 -4.30 -22.15 11.30
C ARG A 381 -4.84 -21.29 12.45
N GLN A 382 -3.92 -20.78 13.25
CA GLN A 382 -4.25 -19.87 14.36
C GLN A 382 -3.19 -18.79 14.50
N VAL A 383 -3.57 -17.61 14.98
CA VAL A 383 -2.67 -16.47 15.14
C VAL A 383 -2.91 -15.70 16.42
N ILE A 384 -1.81 -15.30 17.06
CA ILE A 384 -1.82 -14.35 18.17
C ILE A 384 -1.46 -12.97 17.61
N VAL A 385 -2.41 -12.05 17.60
CA VAL A 385 -2.20 -10.67 17.19
C VAL A 385 -1.68 -9.86 18.38
N LYS A 386 -0.50 -9.27 18.26
CA LYS A 386 0.12 -8.40 19.27
C LYS A 386 0.05 -6.95 18.82
N LEU A 387 -0.83 -6.18 19.44
CA LEU A 387 -0.98 -4.75 19.20
C LEU A 387 -0.04 -3.99 20.14
N LYS A 388 0.84 -3.17 19.56
CA LYS A 388 1.82 -2.38 20.30
C LYS A 388 1.72 -0.91 19.91
N CYS A 389 1.87 -0.06 20.91
CA CYS A 389 2.09 1.35 20.68
C CYS A 389 3.52 1.55 20.16
N LYS A 390 3.62 2.32 19.08
CA LYS A 390 4.88 2.85 18.58
C LYS A 390 4.66 4.30 18.28
N GLU A 391 5.29 5.17 19.05
CA GLU A 391 5.22 6.61 18.81
C GLU A 391 5.87 6.92 17.45
N SER A 392 5.24 7.78 16.67
CA SER A 392 5.70 8.23 15.36
C SER A 392 5.16 9.63 15.10
N GLU A 393 5.90 10.42 14.33
CA GLU A 393 5.43 11.72 13.81
C GLU A 393 4.30 11.57 12.76
N SER A 394 3.92 10.33 12.41
CA SER A 394 2.81 10.02 11.53
C SER A 394 1.69 9.29 12.27
N PRO A 395 0.53 9.92 12.58
CA PRO A 395 -0.52 9.28 13.37
C PRO A 395 -1.07 8.00 12.72
N HIS A 396 -0.92 7.86 11.40
CA HIS A 396 -1.42 6.72 10.61
C HIS A 396 -0.34 5.71 10.19
N ALA A 397 0.90 5.83 10.69
CA ALA A 397 1.92 4.82 10.39
C ALA A 397 1.51 3.46 10.99
N VAL A 398 1.65 2.39 10.19
CA VAL A 398 1.37 1.02 10.62
C VAL A 398 2.52 0.13 10.19
N THR A 399 3.14 -0.57 11.14
CA THR A 399 4.08 -1.65 10.86
C THR A 399 3.38 -2.98 11.14
N VAL A 400 3.27 -3.83 10.13
CA VAL A 400 2.68 -5.17 10.24
C VAL A 400 3.71 -6.22 9.84
N TYR A 401 3.93 -7.21 10.70
CA TYR A 401 4.84 -8.33 10.43
C TYR A 401 4.30 -9.63 11.01
N MET A 402 4.64 -10.76 10.38
CA MET A 402 4.19 -12.10 10.78
C MET A 402 5.39 -12.98 11.14
N MET A 403 5.26 -13.76 12.20
CA MET A 403 6.23 -14.80 12.57
C MET A 403 5.50 -16.13 12.73
N GLU A 404 6.11 -17.23 12.29
CA GLU A 404 5.57 -18.59 12.45
C GLU A 404 6.45 -19.38 13.45
N PRO A 405 6.25 -19.24 14.77
CA PRO A 405 7.04 -19.94 15.78
C PRO A 405 6.85 -21.46 15.77
N GLN A 406 5.69 -21.93 15.29
CA GLN A 406 5.39 -23.35 15.09
C GLN A 406 4.59 -23.48 13.80
N THR A 407 4.71 -24.62 13.13
CA THR A 407 4.00 -24.88 11.88
C THR A 407 2.51 -24.58 12.01
N CYS A 408 2.02 -23.66 11.18
CA CYS A 408 0.64 -23.18 11.12
C CYS A 408 0.11 -22.49 12.40
N GLN A 409 1.02 -22.03 13.26
CA GLN A 409 0.71 -21.15 14.38
C GLN A 409 1.53 -19.87 14.25
N TYR A 410 0.84 -18.74 14.25
CA TYR A 410 1.45 -17.47 13.88
C TYR A 410 1.39 -16.45 15.01
N ILE A 411 2.28 -15.46 14.94
CA ILE A 411 2.25 -14.24 15.74
C ILE A 411 2.27 -13.07 14.76
N LEU A 412 1.18 -12.30 14.74
CA LEU A 412 1.09 -11.07 13.97
C LEU A 412 1.45 -9.88 14.87
N GLY A 413 2.55 -9.20 14.59
CA GLY A 413 2.89 -7.94 15.24
C GLY A 413 2.29 -6.76 14.47
N VAL A 414 1.55 -5.91 15.17
CA VAL A 414 0.98 -4.68 14.63
C VAL A 414 1.40 -3.51 15.52
N GLU A 415 2.16 -2.58 14.96
CA GLU A 415 2.67 -1.40 15.65
C GLU A 415 2.13 -0.14 14.98
N SER A 416 1.44 0.72 15.74
CA SER A 416 0.88 1.97 15.20
C SER A 416 0.71 3.04 16.29
N PRO A 417 0.83 4.34 15.96
CA PRO A 417 0.51 5.42 16.90
C PRO A 417 -0.97 5.49 17.29
N VAL A 418 -1.89 5.08 16.41
CA VAL A 418 -3.32 4.97 16.75
C VAL A 418 -3.55 4.04 17.95
N ILE A 419 -2.76 2.97 18.04
CA ILE A 419 -2.82 2.01 19.16
C ILE A 419 -2.43 2.70 20.49
N CYS A 420 -1.50 3.67 20.46
CA CYS A 420 -1.05 4.38 21.66
C CYS A 420 -2.16 5.11 22.43
N ARG A 421 -3.24 5.52 21.74
CA ARG A 421 -4.37 6.23 22.36
C ARG A 421 -5.37 5.29 23.04
N ILE A 422 -5.41 4.02 22.61
CA ILE A 422 -6.42 3.05 23.05
C ILE A 422 -5.86 1.94 23.93
N LEU A 423 -4.54 1.73 24.00
CA LEU A 423 -3.97 0.65 24.82
C LEU A 423 -4.37 0.71 26.30
N ASP A 424 -4.50 1.90 26.86
CA ASP A 424 -4.87 2.06 28.28
C ASP A 424 -6.36 1.76 28.54
N THR A 425 -7.17 1.61 27.48
CA THR A 425 -8.58 1.17 27.58
C THR A 425 -8.72 -0.35 27.71
N ALA A 426 -7.61 -1.08 27.62
CA ALA A 426 -7.60 -2.54 27.62
C ALA A 426 -8.12 -3.13 28.95
N ASP A 427 -9.16 -3.95 28.88
CA ASP A 427 -9.67 -4.70 30.02
C ASP A 427 -8.73 -5.84 30.47
N GLU A 428 -9.12 -6.65 31.46
CA GLU A 428 -8.30 -7.75 31.95
C GLU A 428 -7.98 -8.84 30.92
N HIS A 429 -8.79 -8.96 29.87
CA HIS A 429 -8.61 -9.87 28.75
C HIS A 429 -7.88 -9.20 27.57
N GLY A 430 -7.48 -7.94 27.70
CA GLY A 430 -6.79 -7.19 26.66
C GLY A 430 -7.72 -6.61 25.60
N LEU A 431 -9.04 -6.65 25.77
CA LEU A 431 -10.01 -6.07 24.84
C LEU A 431 -9.98 -4.55 24.94
N LEU A 432 -9.84 -3.90 23.79
CA LEU A 432 -9.79 -2.44 23.66
C LEU A 432 -11.21 -1.87 23.45
N SER A 433 -11.42 -0.65 23.94
CA SER A 433 -12.67 0.08 23.81
C SER A 433 -12.43 1.53 23.39
N VAL A 434 -13.48 2.21 22.94
CA VAL A 434 -13.41 3.65 22.63
C VAL A 434 -13.46 4.40 23.96
N SER A 435 -12.42 5.19 24.26
CA SER A 435 -12.44 6.12 25.39
C SER A 435 -13.63 7.07 25.25
N GLY A 436 -14.49 7.12 26.26
CA GLY A 436 -15.68 7.98 26.29
C GLY A 436 -15.38 9.47 26.37
#